data_AF-A0A1F8R8Y0-F1
#
_entry.id   AF-A0A1F8R8Y0-F1
#
_cell.length_a   1.000
_cell.length_b   1.000
_cell.length_c   1.000
_cell.angle_alpha   90.00
_cell.angle_beta   90.00
_cell.angle_gamma   90.00
#
_symmetry.space_group_name_H-M   'P 1'
#
loop_
_entity.id
_entity.type
_entity.pdbx_description
1 polymer ?
#
loop_
_entity_poly.entity_id
_entity_poly.type
_entity_poly.pdbx_seq_one_letter_code
_entity_poly.pdbx_strand_id
1 'polypeptide(L)'
;MGDEHVARTSKDNAASPGRPPLTLLQLLALVGVGVGLLIAFNLNRQLAESQRLRDAADVAATEAAQLRAENAALQTQVAYATTDAAVIEWAHENGKLVQPGEVLVVPVMPTAEPTPAPPPPALPPPPPNWQLWWNLFLHAEP
;
A
#
# COMPACT_ATOMS: atom_id res chain seq x y z
N MET A 1 28.89 -41.47 91.98
CA MET A 1 29.54 -40.22 91.53
C MET A 1 30.26 -40.56 90.24
N GLY A 2 29.63 -40.29 89.10
CA GLY A 2 30.19 -40.35 87.73
C GLY A 2 30.64 -41.74 87.22
N ASP A 3 30.44 -42.16 85.99
CA ASP A 3 29.82 -41.54 84.83
C ASP A 3 29.28 -42.65 83.93
N GLU A 4 28.16 -42.34 83.29
CA GLU A 4 27.32 -43.23 82.54
C GLU A 4 27.89 -43.57 81.14
N HIS A 5 27.86 -44.88 80.85
CA HIS A 5 27.48 -45.50 79.59
C HIS A 5 28.29 -45.24 78.31
N VAL A 6 29.18 -46.21 78.10
CA VAL A 6 29.72 -46.73 76.83
C VAL A 6 28.61 -46.98 75.77
N ALA A 7 28.93 -46.58 74.54
CA ALA A 7 28.42 -47.06 73.24
C ALA A 7 26.91 -47.33 73.08
N ARG A 8 26.21 -46.40 72.41
CA ARG A 8 25.05 -46.73 71.59
C ARG A 8 25.36 -46.55 70.11
N THR A 9 25.32 -47.68 69.42
CA THR A 9 24.99 -47.85 68.01
C THR A 9 23.67 -47.15 67.67
N SER A 10 23.58 -46.42 66.57
CA SER A 10 22.70 -46.78 65.44
C SER A 10 22.77 -45.73 64.34
N LYS A 11 23.03 -46.24 63.15
CA LYS A 11 23.00 -45.57 61.87
C LYS A 11 21.54 -45.52 61.43
N ASP A 12 20.84 -44.42 61.72
CA ASP A 12 19.46 -44.26 61.28
C ASP A 12 19.42 -43.26 60.11
N ASN A 13 19.61 -43.84 58.93
CA ASN A 13 19.33 -43.22 57.65
C ASN A 13 17.82 -42.90 57.61
N ALA A 14 17.45 -41.61 57.68
CA ALA A 14 16.09 -41.20 57.31
C ALA A 14 15.97 -41.23 55.79
N ALA A 15 15.63 -42.42 55.28
CA ALA A 15 15.30 -42.66 53.89
C ALA A 15 14.25 -41.65 53.41
N SER A 16 14.52 -41.00 52.27
CA SER A 16 13.54 -40.16 51.59
C SER A 16 12.26 -40.95 51.33
N PRO A 17 11.06 -40.37 51.57
CA PRO A 17 9.81 -41.06 51.35
C PRO A 17 9.69 -41.44 49.87
N GLY A 18 9.53 -42.75 49.63
CA GLY A 18 9.37 -43.32 48.30
C GLY A 18 8.20 -42.67 47.56
N ARG A 19 8.47 -42.21 46.34
CA ARG A 19 7.42 -41.76 45.42
C ARG A 19 6.42 -42.92 45.24
N PRO A 20 5.10 -42.66 45.24
CA PRO A 20 4.13 -43.72 45.02
C PRO A 20 4.41 -44.41 43.67
N PRO A 21 4.30 -45.74 43.58
CA PRO A 21 4.47 -46.43 42.30
C PRO A 21 3.40 -45.92 41.34
N LEU A 22 3.82 -45.46 40.17
CA LEU A 22 2.93 -44.99 39.11
C LEU A 22 1.89 -46.07 38.84
N THR A 23 0.63 -45.76 39.13
CA THR A 23 -0.47 -46.70 38.87
C THR A 23 -0.67 -46.84 37.36
N LEU A 24 -0.97 -48.05 36.88
CA LEU A 24 -1.20 -48.32 35.45
C LEU A 24 -2.21 -47.35 34.83
N LEU A 25 -3.22 -46.96 35.60
CA LEU A 25 -4.24 -45.99 35.22
C LEU A 25 -3.65 -44.58 34.98
N GLN A 26 -2.75 -44.12 35.84
CA GLN A 26 -2.03 -42.85 35.63
C GLN A 26 -1.16 -42.89 34.38
N LEU A 27 -0.53 -44.04 34.11
CA LEU A 27 0.32 -44.21 32.93
C LEU A 27 -0.52 -44.16 31.64
N LEU A 28 -1.69 -44.82 31.63
CA LEU A 28 -2.64 -44.74 30.52
C LEU A 28 -3.23 -43.33 30.33
N ALA A 29 -3.58 -42.64 31.41
CA ALA A 29 -4.05 -41.26 31.34
C ALA A 29 -2.98 -40.33 30.74
N LEU A 30 -1.72 -40.50 31.14
CA LEU A 30 -0.60 -39.69 30.68
C LEU A 30 -0.29 -39.96 29.19
N VAL A 31 -0.36 -41.21 28.75
CA VAL A 31 -0.29 -41.58 27.33
C VAL A 31 -1.46 -40.98 26.54
N GLY A 32 -2.69 -41.07 27.05
CA GLY A 32 -3.87 -40.50 26.40
C GLY A 32 -3.76 -38.98 26.23
N VAL A 33 -3.30 -38.27 27.25
CA VAL A 33 -3.03 -36.82 27.18
C VAL A 33 -1.92 -36.53 26.17
N GLY A 34 -0.83 -37.32 26.17
CA GLY A 34 0.26 -37.16 25.20
C GLY A 34 -0.20 -37.34 23.75
N VAL A 35 -1.00 -38.37 23.48
CA VAL A 35 -1.59 -38.60 22.16
C VAL A 35 -2.55 -37.49 21.77
N GLY A 36 -3.40 -37.03 22.70
CA GLY A 36 -4.31 -35.90 22.46
C GLY A 36 -3.57 -34.61 22.09
N LEU A 37 -2.46 -34.31 22.78
CA LEU A 37 -1.62 -33.15 22.48
C LEU A 37 -0.95 -33.26 21.10
N LEU A 38 -0.47 -34.45 20.72
CA LEU A 38 0.11 -34.67 19.39
C LEU A 38 -0.91 -34.44 18.27
N ILE A 39 -2.13 -34.95 18.44
CA ILE A 39 -3.22 -34.75 17.47
C ILE A 39 -3.57 -33.26 17.38
N ALA A 40 -3.74 -32.57 18.51
CA ALA A 40 -4.04 -31.13 18.52
C ALA A 40 -2.95 -30.30 17.83
N PHE A 41 -1.67 -30.63 18.05
CA PHE A 41 -0.55 -29.92 17.42
C PHE A 41 -0.50 -30.16 15.90
N ASN A 42 -0.73 -31.40 15.47
CA ASN A 42 -0.72 -31.75 14.05
C ASN A 42 -1.90 -31.12 13.29
N LEU A 43 -3.10 -31.16 13.87
CA LEU A 43 -4.28 -30.52 13.30
C LEU A 43 -4.07 -29.00 13.19
N ASN A 44 -3.55 -28.34 14.23
CA ASN A 44 -3.29 -26.91 14.16
C ASN A 44 -2.33 -26.54 13.01
N ARG A 45 -1.27 -27.32 12.80
CA ARG A 45 -0.32 -27.06 11.70
C ARG A 45 -0.94 -27.30 10.32
N GLN A 46 -1.68 -28.39 10.17
CA GLN A 46 -2.29 -28.76 8.89
C GLN A 46 -3.43 -27.81 8.48
N LEU A 47 -4.21 -27.34 9.46
CA LEU A 47 -5.22 -26.30 9.23
C LEU A 47 -4.56 -24.97 8.85
N ALA A 48 -3.52 -24.54 9.57
CA ALA A 48 -2.85 -23.26 9.29
C ALA A 48 -2.27 -23.20 7.86
N GLU A 49 -1.61 -24.27 7.40
CA GLU A 49 -1.07 -24.34 6.05
C GLU A 49 -2.16 -24.35 4.98
N SER A 50 -3.24 -25.12 5.21
CA SER A 50 -4.36 -25.18 4.27
C SER A 50 -5.09 -23.84 4.14
N GLN A 51 -5.23 -23.10 5.23
CA GLN A 51 -5.84 -21.76 5.21
C GLN A 51 -4.95 -20.77 4.46
N ARG A 52 -3.64 -20.76 4.75
CA ARG A 52 -2.70 -19.89 4.02
C ARG A 52 -2.72 -20.14 2.50
N LEU A 53 -2.76 -21.40 2.08
CA LEU A 53 -2.84 -21.75 0.66
C LEU A 53 -4.15 -21.31 0.02
N ARG A 54 -5.28 -21.38 0.74
CA ARG A 54 -6.58 -20.88 0.28
C ARG A 54 -6.56 -19.36 0.14
N ASP A 55 -6.08 -18.65 1.15
CA ASP A 55 -5.98 -17.19 1.12
C ASP A 55 -5.12 -16.72 -0.06
N ALA A 56 -3.98 -17.38 -0.30
CA ALA A 56 -3.12 -17.08 -1.45
C ALA A 56 -3.80 -17.37 -2.79
N ALA A 57 -4.58 -18.47 -2.89
CA ALA A 57 -5.33 -18.80 -4.08
C ALA A 57 -6.46 -17.79 -4.35
N ASP A 58 -7.15 -17.34 -3.32
CA ASP A 58 -8.24 -16.36 -3.43
C ASP A 58 -7.73 -14.99 -3.86
N VAL A 59 -6.58 -14.54 -3.34
CA VAL A 59 -5.90 -13.32 -3.81
C VAL A 59 -5.53 -13.45 -5.27
N ALA A 60 -4.85 -14.52 -5.66
CA ALA A 60 -4.45 -14.74 -7.05
C ALA A 60 -5.66 -14.86 -8.01
N ALA A 61 -6.75 -15.49 -7.57
CA ALA A 61 -7.98 -15.59 -8.35
C ALA A 61 -8.63 -14.21 -8.56
N THR A 62 -8.62 -13.38 -7.52
CA THR A 62 -9.15 -12.01 -7.57
C THR A 62 -8.34 -11.14 -8.54
N GLU A 63 -7.01 -11.17 -8.43
CA GLU A 63 -6.12 -10.46 -9.36
C GLU A 63 -6.35 -10.93 -10.80
N ALA A 64 -6.38 -12.24 -11.02
CA ALA A 64 -6.62 -12.79 -12.35
C ALA A 64 -8.02 -12.45 -12.89
N ALA A 65 -9.04 -12.29 -12.04
CA ALA A 65 -10.36 -11.83 -12.46
C ALA A 65 -10.33 -10.35 -12.89
N GLN A 66 -9.65 -9.49 -12.13
CA GLN A 66 -9.48 -8.07 -12.48
C GLN A 66 -8.74 -7.91 -13.80
N LEU A 67 -7.61 -8.60 -13.98
CA LEU A 67 -6.83 -8.54 -15.22
C LEU A 67 -7.62 -9.02 -16.44
N ARG A 68 -8.46 -10.06 -16.28
CA ARG A 68 -9.32 -10.52 -17.39
C ARG A 68 -10.39 -9.50 -17.73
N ALA A 69 -11.00 -8.85 -16.74
CA ALA A 69 -11.99 -7.80 -16.97
C ALA A 69 -11.37 -6.60 -17.69
N GLU A 70 -10.19 -6.15 -17.24
CA GLU A 70 -9.44 -5.07 -17.89
C GLU A 70 -9.05 -5.45 -19.32
N ASN A 71 -8.55 -6.67 -19.53
CA ASN A 71 -8.18 -7.13 -20.86
C ASN A 71 -9.40 -7.18 -21.80
N ALA A 72 -10.57 -7.62 -21.33
CA ALA A 72 -11.80 -7.61 -22.12
C ALA A 72 -12.24 -6.18 -22.49
N ALA A 73 -12.12 -5.24 -21.56
CA ALA A 73 -12.41 -3.82 -21.81
C ALA A 73 -11.44 -3.24 -22.84
N LEU A 74 -10.14 -3.52 -22.72
CA LEU A 74 -9.12 -3.07 -23.67
C LEU A 74 -9.32 -3.70 -25.06
N GLN A 75 -9.66 -5.00 -25.13
CA GLN A 75 -9.99 -5.66 -26.40
C GLN A 75 -11.20 -5.00 -27.07
N THR A 76 -12.20 -4.60 -26.30
CA THR A 76 -13.37 -3.88 -26.83
C THR A 76 -12.98 -2.53 -27.41
N GLN A 77 -12.11 -1.77 -26.73
CA GLN A 77 -11.58 -0.49 -27.22
C GLN A 77 -10.76 -0.67 -28.50
N VAL A 78 -9.89 -1.69 -28.55
CA VAL A 78 -9.11 -2.02 -29.74
C VAL A 78 -10.04 -2.39 -30.89
N ALA A 79 -11.03 -3.24 -30.64
CA ALA A 79 -12.02 -3.62 -31.66
C ALA A 79 -12.73 -2.38 -32.22
N TYR A 80 -13.19 -1.47 -31.36
CA TYR A 80 -13.80 -0.20 -31.80
C TYR A 80 -12.82 0.66 -32.62
N ALA A 81 -11.59 0.85 -32.13
CA ALA A 81 -10.56 1.64 -32.81
C ALA A 81 -10.20 1.11 -34.20
N THR A 82 -10.43 -0.18 -34.47
CA THR A 82 -10.23 -0.79 -35.80
C THR A 82 -11.41 -0.64 -36.75
N THR A 83 -12.52 -0.02 -36.32
CA THR A 83 -13.70 0.19 -37.16
C THR A 83 -13.63 1.47 -37.98
N ASP A 84 -14.34 1.50 -39.11
CA ASP A 84 -14.50 2.72 -39.93
C ASP A 84 -15.16 3.86 -39.14
N ALA A 85 -16.06 3.55 -38.20
CA ALA A 85 -16.72 4.55 -37.37
C ALA A 85 -15.69 5.33 -36.53
N ALA A 86 -14.71 4.64 -35.93
CA ALA A 86 -13.64 5.30 -35.18
C ALA A 86 -12.73 6.14 -36.09
N VAL A 87 -12.50 5.71 -37.33
CA VAL A 87 -11.75 6.51 -38.32
C VAL A 87 -12.51 7.80 -38.68
N ILE A 88 -13.83 7.70 -38.89
CA ILE A 88 -14.69 8.85 -39.21
C ILE A 88 -14.73 9.83 -38.03
N GLU A 89 -14.93 9.33 -36.82
CA GLU A 89 -14.93 10.14 -35.59
C GLU A 89 -13.60 10.90 -35.44
N TRP A 90 -12.47 10.21 -35.58
CA TRP A 90 -11.16 10.85 -35.54
C TRP A 90 -10.99 11.88 -36.66
N ALA A 91 -11.42 11.55 -37.88
CA ALA A 91 -11.33 12.43 -39.04
C ALA A 91 -12.10 13.73 -38.82
N HIS A 92 -13.29 13.67 -38.21
CA HIS A 92 -14.12 14.84 -37.92
C HIS A 92 -13.56 15.65 -36.74
N GLU A 93 -13.22 14.99 -35.63
CA GLU A 93 -12.81 15.67 -34.40
C GLU A 93 -11.39 16.23 -34.48
N ASN A 94 -10.44 15.41 -34.92
CA ASN A 94 -9.01 15.72 -34.91
C ASN A 94 -8.52 16.15 -36.29
N GLY A 95 -8.94 15.46 -37.34
CA GLY A 95 -8.54 15.75 -38.72
C GLY A 95 -9.21 16.99 -39.31
N LYS A 96 -10.34 17.44 -38.75
CA LYS A 96 -11.23 18.46 -39.34
C LYS A 96 -11.59 18.15 -40.80
N LEU A 97 -11.63 16.87 -41.13
CA LEU A 97 -12.05 16.33 -42.42
C LEU A 97 -13.58 16.18 -42.41
N VAL A 98 -14.18 16.22 -43.59
CA VAL A 98 -15.63 16.07 -43.79
C VAL A 98 -15.90 15.14 -44.96
N GLN A 99 -17.01 14.41 -44.91
CA GLN A 99 -17.44 13.55 -46.01
C GLN A 99 -18.01 14.37 -47.17
N PRO A 100 -18.10 13.79 -48.38
CA PRO A 100 -18.74 14.44 -49.51
C PRO A 100 -20.19 14.85 -49.17
N GLY A 101 -20.48 16.16 -49.24
CA GLY A 101 -21.79 16.72 -48.93
C GLY A 101 -21.95 17.28 -47.51
N GLU A 102 -20.96 17.10 -46.64
CA GLU A 102 -20.93 17.72 -45.31
C GLU A 102 -20.27 19.11 -45.35
N VAL A 103 -20.69 20.00 -44.43
CA VAL A 103 -20.15 21.37 -44.31
C VAL A 103 -19.52 21.52 -42.92
N LEU A 104 -18.22 21.79 -42.89
CA LEU A 104 -17.50 22.07 -41.65
C LEU A 104 -17.89 23.47 -41.12
N VAL A 105 -18.52 23.52 -39.93
CA VAL A 105 -18.83 24.78 -39.25
C VAL A 105 -17.80 25.01 -38.15
N VAL A 106 -17.02 26.08 -38.26
CA VAL A 106 -16.08 26.52 -37.21
C VAL A 106 -16.70 27.72 -36.49
N PRO A 107 -17.06 27.61 -35.20
CA PRO A 107 -17.54 28.73 -34.43
C PRO A 107 -16.44 29.78 -34.29
N VAL A 108 -16.67 30.97 -34.83
CA VAL A 108 -15.80 32.12 -34.59
C VAL A 108 -16.36 32.83 -33.37
N MET A 109 -15.64 32.77 -32.24
CA MET A 109 -15.98 33.60 -31.10
C MET A 109 -15.72 35.06 -31.49
N PRO A 110 -16.65 36.00 -31.22
CA PRO A 110 -16.36 37.41 -31.43
C PRO A 110 -15.17 37.79 -30.54
N THR A 111 -14.05 38.16 -31.16
CA THR A 111 -12.95 38.82 -30.46
C THR A 111 -13.54 40.08 -29.85
N ALA A 112 -13.56 40.16 -28.51
CA ALA A 112 -13.94 41.38 -27.83
C ALA A 112 -13.08 42.52 -28.38
N GLU A 113 -13.70 43.64 -28.76
CA GLU A 113 -12.93 44.83 -29.13
C GLU A 113 -11.94 45.12 -28.00
N PRO A 114 -10.64 45.30 -28.29
CA PRO A 114 -9.67 45.62 -27.26
C PRO A 114 -10.15 46.88 -26.56
N THR A 115 -10.52 46.74 -25.28
CA THR A 115 -10.84 47.89 -24.43
C THR A 115 -9.64 48.82 -24.47
N PRO A 116 -9.81 50.12 -24.81
CA PRO A 116 -8.71 51.07 -24.79
C PRO A 116 -8.01 50.98 -23.44
N ALA A 117 -6.73 50.63 -23.45
CA ALA A 117 -5.94 50.64 -22.23
C ALA A 117 -5.99 52.06 -21.65
N PRO A 118 -6.20 52.23 -20.32
CA PRO A 118 -6.10 53.54 -19.69
C PRO A 118 -4.77 54.20 -20.13
N PRO A 119 -4.76 55.52 -20.38
CA PRO A 119 -3.51 56.22 -20.63
C PRO A 119 -2.50 55.87 -19.54
N PRO A 120 -1.23 55.56 -19.88
CA PRO A 120 -0.23 55.30 -18.88
C PRO A 120 -0.20 56.46 -17.89
N PRO A 121 -0.04 56.20 -16.57
CA PRO A 121 0.06 57.26 -15.59
C PRO A 121 1.19 58.21 -15.99
N ALA A 122 0.97 59.51 -15.79
CA ALA A 122 1.99 60.51 -16.07
C ALA A 122 3.30 60.11 -15.38
N LEU A 123 4.39 60.06 -16.14
CA LEU A 123 5.69 59.79 -15.53
C LEU A 123 5.98 60.88 -14.50
N PRO A 124 6.51 60.51 -13.32
CA PRO A 124 6.96 61.50 -12.36
C PRO A 124 8.00 62.41 -13.03
N PRO A 125 8.00 63.71 -12.73
CA PRO A 125 9.02 64.61 -13.25
C PRO A 125 10.42 64.08 -12.87
N PRO A 126 11.40 64.18 -13.78
CA PRO A 126 12.74 63.71 -13.50
C PRO A 126 13.29 64.44 -12.26
N PRO A 127 14.05 63.73 -11.39
CA PRO A 127 14.65 64.37 -10.23
C PRO A 127 15.60 65.47 -10.69
N PRO A 128 15.72 66.57 -9.92
CA PRO A 128 16.67 67.63 -10.24
C PRO A 128 18.11 67.12 -10.29
N ASN A 129 18.92 67.71 -11.17
CA ASN A 129 20.29 67.26 -11.50
C ASN A 129 21.18 67.02 -10.27
N TRP A 130 21.07 67.85 -9.23
CA TRP A 130 21.88 67.72 -8.01
C TRP A 130 21.63 66.39 -7.28
N GLN A 131 20.40 65.88 -7.34
CA GLN A 131 19.99 64.65 -6.67
C GLN A 131 20.50 63.43 -7.43
N LEU A 132 20.61 63.54 -8.76
CA LEU A 132 21.26 62.55 -9.62
C LEU A 132 22.75 62.45 -9.32
N TRP A 133 23.43 63.60 -9.19
CA TRP A 133 24.85 63.64 -8.79
C TRP A 133 25.08 62.97 -7.43
N TRP A 134 24.25 63.29 -6.44
CA TRP A 134 24.37 62.72 -5.11
C TRP A 134 24.19 61.18 -5.11
N ASN A 135 23.23 60.68 -5.90
CA ASN A 135 23.04 59.23 -6.05
C ASN A 135 24.25 58.53 -6.66
N LEU A 136 24.95 59.14 -7.63
CA LEU A 136 26.17 58.58 -8.23
C LEU A 136 27.31 58.45 -7.21
N PHE A 137 27.41 59.38 -6.26
CA PHE A 137 28.46 59.34 -5.24
C PHE A 137 28.13 58.40 -4.07
N LEU A 138 26.86 58.17 -3.75
CA LEU A 138 26.45 57.38 -2.59
C LEU A 138 26.01 55.93 -2.89
N HIS A 139 25.65 55.60 -4.15
CA HIS A 139 25.25 54.24 -4.56
C HIS A 139 26.28 53.54 -5.45
N ALA A 140 27.51 54.08 -5.56
CA ALA A 140 28.64 53.28 -6.00
C ALA A 140 28.95 52.27 -4.88
N GLU A 141 28.31 51.09 -4.92
CA GLU A 141 28.77 49.96 -4.10
C GLU A 141 30.25 49.69 -4.39
N PRO A 142 31.06 49.33 -3.37
CA PRO A 142 32.42 48.83 -3.57
C PRO A 142 32.45 47.46 -4.25
#